data_AF-A0A960FF06-F1
#
_entry.id   AF-A0A960FF06-F1
#
_cell.length_a   1.000
_cell.length_b   1.000
_cell.length_c   1.000
_cell.angle_alpha   90.00
_cell.angle_beta   90.00
_cell.angle_gamma   90.00
#
_symmetry.space_group_name_H-M   'P 1'
#
loop_
_entity.id
_entity.type
_entity.pdbx_description
1 polymer ?
#
loop_
_entity_poly.entity_id
_entity_poly.type
_entity_poly.pdbx_seq_one_letter_code
_entity_poly.pdbx_strand_id
1 'polypeptide(L)'
;MAVYTYFDGMDGLWSAVREEGFRRLAERIADVRAQRDPVRHLASLGVAYVENAVAHPDLFRVMFDGTIGLSDRSTADSTFDLLVAASRDAIHAGRFSPTADPADTALQFWASGHGAVMLGITGVLQHVAIVRLARDLQAAVFVHAGDTPANARRSVNAAWREIAIPEPG
;
A
#
# COMPACT_ATOMS: atom_id res chain seq x y z
N MET A 1 -28.61 22.92 5.57
CA MET A 1 -27.53 22.39 4.71
C MET A 1 -26.18 22.91 5.21
N ALA A 2 -25.78 22.59 6.44
CA ALA A 2 -24.54 23.13 7.03
C ALA A 2 -23.28 22.41 6.54
N VAL A 3 -23.40 21.12 6.18
CA VAL A 3 -22.28 20.28 5.75
C VAL A 3 -21.68 20.77 4.42
N TYR A 4 -22.50 20.97 3.39
CA TYR A 4 -22.00 21.47 2.10
C TYR A 4 -21.41 22.88 2.20
N THR A 5 -22.00 23.75 3.01
CA THR A 5 -21.46 25.10 3.22
C THR A 5 -20.11 25.08 3.93
N TYR A 6 -19.87 24.11 4.81
CA TYR A 6 -18.56 23.94 5.47
C TYR A 6 -17.45 23.51 4.49
N PHE A 7 -17.80 22.73 3.47
CA PHE A 7 -16.87 22.20 2.48
C PHE A 7 -16.96 22.90 1.11
N ASP A 8 -17.45 24.15 1.06
CA ASP A 8 -17.56 24.91 -0.20
C ASP A 8 -18.33 24.19 -1.34
N GLY A 9 -19.29 23.34 -0.99
CA GLY A 9 -20.13 22.58 -1.91
C GLY A 9 -19.79 21.10 -1.97
N MET A 10 -20.21 20.45 -3.06
CA MET A 10 -20.02 19.01 -3.27
C MET A 10 -18.55 18.68 -3.61
N ASP A 11 -17.90 19.52 -4.41
CA ASP A 11 -16.54 19.28 -4.87
C ASP A 11 -15.54 19.35 -3.72
N GLY A 12 -15.70 20.33 -2.82
CA GLY A 12 -14.85 20.41 -1.62
C GLY A 12 -15.18 19.30 -0.60
N LEU A 13 -16.43 18.82 -0.53
CA LEU A 13 -16.76 17.63 0.26
C LEU A 13 -16.01 16.40 -0.28
N TRP A 14 -16.00 16.18 -1.60
CA TRP A 14 -15.26 15.08 -2.22
C TRP A 14 -13.75 15.19 -2.02
N SER A 15 -13.17 16.40 -2.15
CA SER A 15 -11.75 16.64 -1.84
C SER A 15 -11.43 16.27 -0.39
N ALA A 16 -12.26 16.69 0.57
CA ALA A 16 -12.07 16.38 1.98
C ALA A 16 -12.18 14.87 2.27
N VAL A 17 -13.11 14.16 1.62
CA VAL A 17 -13.21 12.69 1.74
C VAL A 17 -11.97 12.01 1.14
N ARG A 18 -11.47 12.52 0.01
CA ARG A 18 -10.24 12.01 -0.63
C ARG A 18 -9.04 12.16 0.29
N GLU A 19 -8.86 13.33 0.89
CA GLU A 19 -7.79 13.63 1.85
C GLU A 19 -7.89 12.77 3.12
N GLU A 20 -9.10 12.62 3.67
CA GLU A 20 -9.37 11.74 4.81
C GLU A 20 -8.98 10.28 4.52
N GLY A 21 -9.20 9.81 3.29
CA GLY A 21 -8.76 8.49 2.86
C GLY A 21 -7.23 8.33 2.91
N PHE A 22 -6.49 9.30 2.40
CA PHE A 22 -5.02 9.29 2.49
C PHE A 22 -4.53 9.39 3.93
N ARG A 23 -5.16 10.22 4.77
CA ARG A 23 -4.83 10.34 6.20
C ARG A 23 -4.96 9.01 6.93
N ARG A 24 -6.09 8.32 6.76
CA ARG A 24 -6.32 7.00 7.38
C ARG A 24 -5.32 5.95 6.90
N LEU A 25 -5.00 5.95 5.61
CA LEU A 25 -4.00 5.05 5.06
C LEU A 25 -2.62 5.33 5.66
N ALA A 26 -2.23 6.60 5.75
CA ALA A 26 -0.96 7.02 6.34
C ALA A 26 -0.83 6.55 7.79
N GLU A 27 -1.88 6.75 8.60
CA GLU A 27 -1.94 6.26 9.98
C GLU A 27 -1.79 4.74 10.06
N ARG A 28 -2.53 4.01 9.20
CA ARG A 28 -2.47 2.56 9.18
C ARG A 28 -1.08 2.02 8.83
N ILE A 29 -0.38 2.67 7.90
CA ILE A 29 0.98 2.31 7.49
C ILE A 29 1.99 2.70 8.59
N ALA A 30 1.84 3.86 9.21
CA ALA A 30 2.71 4.32 10.30
C ALA A 30 2.62 3.42 11.55
N ASP A 31 1.45 2.82 11.80
CA ASP A 31 1.23 1.88 12.91
C ASP A 31 1.88 0.51 12.70
N VAL A 32 2.44 0.24 11.51
CA VAL A 32 3.12 -1.04 11.23
C VAL A 32 4.40 -1.13 12.05
N ARG A 33 4.41 -2.06 13.01
CA ARG A 33 5.57 -2.33 13.85
C ARG A 33 6.80 -2.68 13.01
N ALA A 34 7.92 -2.00 13.29
CA ALA A 34 9.22 -2.28 12.69
C ALA A 34 9.61 -3.76 12.86
N GLN A 35 10.08 -4.36 11.77
CA GLN A 35 10.55 -5.75 11.73
C GLN A 35 12.07 -5.79 11.66
N ARG A 36 12.69 -6.81 12.27
CA ARG A 36 14.15 -7.00 12.20
C ARG A 36 14.65 -7.32 10.78
N ASP A 37 13.80 -7.97 9.99
CA ASP A 37 14.07 -8.26 8.58
C ASP A 37 13.46 -7.12 7.73
N PRO A 38 14.28 -6.29 7.04
CA PRO A 38 13.79 -5.13 6.31
C PRO A 38 12.87 -5.49 5.14
N VAL A 39 13.10 -6.64 4.48
CA VAL A 39 12.21 -7.12 3.41
C VAL A 39 10.85 -7.52 3.98
N ARG A 40 10.83 -8.13 5.17
CA ARG A 40 9.58 -8.42 5.89
C ARG A 40 8.88 -7.14 6.34
N HIS A 41 9.63 -6.13 6.78
CA HIS A 41 9.06 -4.83 7.14
C HIS A 41 8.35 -4.20 5.95
N LEU A 42 9.02 -4.08 4.80
CA LEU A 42 8.44 -3.56 3.57
C LEU A 42 7.21 -4.37 3.13
N ALA A 43 7.28 -5.71 3.18
CA ALA A 43 6.13 -6.57 2.92
C ALA A 43 4.93 -6.25 3.83
N SER A 44 5.20 -5.99 5.12
CA SER A 44 4.19 -5.67 6.14
C SER A 44 3.51 -4.32 5.88
N LEU A 45 4.22 -3.33 5.32
CA LEU A 45 3.62 -2.06 4.88
C LEU A 45 2.61 -2.31 3.74
N GLY A 46 2.97 -3.15 2.76
CA GLY A 46 2.04 -3.53 1.68
C GLY A 46 0.85 -4.37 2.17
N VAL A 47 1.04 -5.17 3.22
CA VAL A 47 -0.06 -5.87 3.90
C VAL A 47 -1.05 -4.86 4.50
N ALA A 48 -0.55 -3.89 5.27
CA ALA A 48 -1.39 -2.84 5.86
C ALA A 48 -2.15 -2.02 4.80
N TYR A 49 -1.53 -1.79 3.65
CA TYR A 49 -2.17 -1.15 2.49
C TYR A 49 -3.36 -1.97 1.97
N VAL A 50 -3.18 -3.29 1.79
CA VAL A 50 -4.26 -4.20 1.34
C VAL A 50 -5.37 -4.29 2.37
N GLU A 51 -5.05 -4.43 3.66
CA GLU A 51 -6.04 -4.47 4.74
C GLU A 51 -6.89 -3.19 4.80
N ASN A 52 -6.26 -2.02 4.69
CA ASN A 52 -7.00 -0.74 4.66
C ASN A 52 -7.95 -0.67 3.47
N ALA A 53 -7.50 -1.12 2.30
CA ALA A 53 -8.30 -1.11 1.08
C ALA A 53 -9.51 -2.05 1.16
N VAL A 54 -9.33 -3.23 1.76
CA VAL A 54 -10.38 -4.23 1.96
C VAL A 54 -11.37 -3.80 3.03
N ALA A 55 -10.90 -3.19 4.12
CA ALA A 55 -11.76 -2.69 5.18
C ALA A 55 -12.62 -1.50 4.72
N HIS A 56 -12.07 -0.63 3.87
CA HIS A 56 -12.70 0.63 3.47
C HIS A 56 -12.78 0.80 1.93
N PRO A 57 -13.46 -0.11 1.20
CA PRO A 57 -13.39 -0.15 -0.27
C PRO A 57 -13.96 1.11 -0.94
N ASP A 58 -15.04 1.69 -0.40
CA ASP A 58 -15.64 2.91 -0.96
C ASP A 58 -14.75 4.13 -0.78
N LEU A 59 -14.12 4.28 0.39
CA LEU A 59 -13.17 5.35 0.64
C LEU A 59 -11.94 5.21 -0.27
N PHE A 60 -11.46 3.99 -0.47
CA PHE A 60 -10.33 3.73 -1.34
C PHE A 60 -10.63 4.02 -2.82
N ARG A 61 -11.87 3.79 -3.29
CA ARG A 61 -12.30 4.25 -4.63
C ARG A 61 -12.18 5.77 -4.77
N VAL A 62 -12.64 6.52 -3.77
CA VAL A 62 -12.58 7.99 -3.77
C VAL A 62 -11.13 8.50 -3.73
N MET A 63 -10.25 7.88 -2.94
CA MET A 63 -8.83 8.24 -2.84
C MET A 63 -8.13 8.31 -4.21
N PHE A 64 -8.46 7.36 -5.08
CA PHE A 64 -7.82 7.17 -6.38
C PHE A 64 -8.71 7.59 -7.57
N ASP A 65 -9.82 8.27 -7.32
CA ASP A 65 -10.60 8.90 -8.37
C ASP A 65 -9.86 10.15 -8.90
N GLY A 66 -9.40 10.07 -10.14
CA GLY A 66 -8.66 11.14 -10.81
C GLY A 66 -9.50 12.37 -11.16
N THR A 67 -10.82 12.28 -11.07
CA THR A 67 -11.75 13.40 -11.35
C THR A 67 -11.93 14.34 -10.16
N ILE A 68 -11.62 13.87 -8.94
CA ILE A 68 -11.71 14.64 -7.71
C ILE A 68 -10.36 15.36 -7.50
N GLY A 69 -10.37 16.63 -7.11
CA GLY A 69 -9.13 17.33 -6.75
C GLY A 69 -8.45 16.72 -5.53
N LEU A 70 -7.11 16.71 -5.48
CA LEU A 70 -6.35 16.46 -4.25
C LEU A 70 -5.59 17.73 -3.94
N SER A 71 -6.10 18.50 -2.98
CA SER A 71 -5.60 19.84 -2.68
C SER A 71 -4.23 19.79 -1.96
N ASP A 72 -4.05 18.79 -1.10
CA ASP A 72 -2.80 18.52 -0.39
C ASP A 72 -2.32 17.09 -0.67
N ARG A 73 -1.09 16.98 -1.20
CA ARG A 73 -0.42 15.71 -1.50
C ARG A 73 0.54 15.27 -0.40
N SER A 74 0.83 16.13 0.58
CA SER A 74 1.86 15.91 1.61
C SER A 74 1.68 14.59 2.37
N THR A 75 0.44 14.20 2.65
CA THR A 75 0.11 12.94 3.33
C THR A 75 0.39 11.72 2.44
N ALA A 76 0.06 11.80 1.15
CA ALA A 76 0.35 10.74 0.20
C ALA A 76 1.87 10.60 -0.02
N ASP A 77 2.57 11.73 -0.17
CA ASP A 77 4.01 11.78 -0.38
C ASP A 77 4.78 11.22 0.83
N SER A 78 4.44 11.65 2.04
CA SER A 78 5.06 11.13 3.28
C SER A 78 4.78 9.65 3.51
N THR A 79 3.61 9.15 3.10
CA THR A 79 3.30 7.71 3.13
C THR A 79 4.18 6.93 2.15
N PHE A 80 4.41 7.48 0.96
CA PHE A 80 5.32 6.87 -0.03
C PHE A 80 6.77 6.88 0.46
N ASP A 81 7.21 7.93 1.14
CA ASP A 81 8.55 8.01 1.72
C ASP A 81 8.85 6.87 2.72
N LEU A 82 7.85 6.33 3.41
CA LEU A 82 8.01 5.14 4.26
C LEU A 82 8.39 3.89 3.45
N LEU A 83 7.83 3.73 2.24
CA LEU A 83 8.19 2.65 1.33
C LEU A 83 9.61 2.83 0.78
N VAL A 84 9.99 4.07 0.47
CA VAL A 84 11.34 4.43 0.02
C VAL A 84 12.37 4.12 1.12
N ALA A 85 12.08 4.51 2.37
CA ALA A 85 12.93 4.24 3.52
C ALA A 85 13.11 2.73 3.76
N ALA A 86 12.02 1.95 3.78
CA ALA A 86 12.09 0.51 3.95
C ALA A 86 12.84 -0.19 2.79
N SER A 87 12.71 0.32 1.56
CA SER A 87 13.47 -0.18 0.40
C SER A 87 14.97 0.11 0.54
N ARG A 88 15.33 1.30 1.04
CA ARG A 88 16.71 1.67 1.35
C ARG A 88 17.31 0.77 2.43
N ASP A 89 16.55 0.46 3.47
CA ASP A 89 17.00 -0.44 4.55
C ASP A 89 17.26 -1.86 4.03
N ALA A 90 16.45 -2.34 3.10
CA ALA A 90 16.68 -3.63 2.44
C ALA A 90 17.97 -3.64 1.59
N ILE A 91 18.30 -2.52 0.93
CA ILE A 91 19.58 -2.35 0.22
C ILE A 91 20.75 -2.32 1.21
N HIS A 92 20.67 -1.52 2.28
CA HIS A 92 21.71 -1.43 3.30
C HIS A 92 21.97 -2.76 4.02
N ALA A 93 20.93 -3.58 4.21
CA ALA A 93 21.05 -4.92 4.78
C ALA A 93 21.60 -5.97 3.79
N GLY A 94 21.93 -5.57 2.55
CA GLY A 94 22.40 -6.47 1.50
C GLY A 94 21.34 -7.46 1.01
N ARG A 95 20.06 -7.17 1.25
CA ARG A 95 18.94 -7.99 0.78
C ARG A 95 18.50 -7.63 -0.63
N PHE A 96 18.60 -6.36 -1.01
CA PHE A 96 18.44 -5.90 -2.39
C PHE A 96 19.80 -5.54 -3.00
N SER A 97 19.84 -5.40 -4.32
CA SER A 97 21.05 -5.04 -5.05
C SER A 97 21.61 -3.70 -4.56
N PRO A 98 22.94 -3.56 -4.40
CA PRO A 98 23.56 -2.27 -4.05
C PRO A 98 23.39 -1.20 -5.14
N THR A 99 23.01 -1.59 -6.36
CA THR A 99 22.74 -0.68 -7.48
C THR A 99 21.24 -0.40 -7.69
N ALA A 100 20.37 -0.98 -6.87
CA ALA A 100 18.93 -0.69 -6.94
C ALA A 100 18.67 0.74 -6.44
N ASP A 101 17.75 1.45 -7.11
CA ASP A 101 17.25 2.71 -6.60
C ASP A 101 16.10 2.44 -5.60
N PRO A 102 16.16 2.99 -4.36
CA PRO A 102 15.11 2.79 -3.37
C PRO A 102 13.74 3.32 -3.78
N ALA A 103 13.69 4.45 -4.49
CA ALA A 103 12.44 5.07 -4.93
C ALA A 103 11.81 4.29 -6.08
N ASP A 104 12.61 3.80 -7.03
CA ASP A 104 12.11 2.93 -8.10
C ASP A 104 11.59 1.61 -7.54
N THR A 105 12.28 1.02 -6.55
CA THR A 105 11.84 -0.20 -5.89
C THR A 105 10.51 0.02 -5.16
N ALA A 106 10.39 1.11 -4.41
CA ALA A 106 9.16 1.50 -3.73
C ALA A 106 8.00 1.76 -4.71
N LEU A 107 8.28 2.41 -5.84
CA LEU A 107 7.30 2.70 -6.88
C LEU A 107 6.77 1.41 -7.52
N GLN A 108 7.65 0.47 -7.89
CA GLN A 108 7.25 -0.82 -8.45
C GLN A 108 6.44 -1.65 -7.45
N PHE A 109 6.88 -1.64 -6.18
CA PHE A 109 6.16 -2.30 -5.09
C PHE A 109 4.76 -1.72 -4.90
N TRP A 110 4.65 -0.38 -4.85
CA TRP A 110 3.38 0.29 -4.69
C TRP A 110 2.46 0.10 -5.89
N ALA A 111 2.95 0.31 -7.11
CA ALA A 111 2.16 0.19 -8.33
C ALA A 111 1.59 -1.23 -8.53
N SER A 112 2.39 -2.26 -8.27
CA SER A 112 1.95 -3.66 -8.38
C SER A 112 0.90 -4.02 -7.34
N GLY A 113 1.09 -3.62 -6.08
CA GLY A 113 0.11 -3.81 -5.01
C GLY A 113 -1.18 -3.02 -5.26
N HIS A 114 -1.06 -1.77 -5.65
CA HIS A 114 -2.19 -0.89 -5.99
C HIS A 114 -3.04 -1.48 -7.13
N GLY A 115 -2.40 -1.94 -8.21
CA GLY A 115 -3.10 -2.58 -9.32
C GLY A 115 -3.88 -3.83 -8.90
N ALA A 116 -3.27 -4.70 -8.09
CA ALA A 116 -3.94 -5.89 -7.56
C ALA A 116 -5.17 -5.52 -6.69
N VAL A 117 -5.02 -4.54 -5.80
CA VAL A 117 -6.10 -4.03 -4.94
C VAL A 117 -7.24 -3.42 -5.76
N MET A 118 -6.92 -2.60 -6.76
CA MET A 118 -7.94 -1.95 -7.59
C MET A 118 -8.74 -2.93 -8.43
N LEU A 119 -8.11 -3.99 -8.96
CA LEU A 119 -8.84 -5.08 -9.64
C LEU A 119 -9.87 -5.75 -8.72
N GLY A 120 -9.55 -5.82 -7.43
CA GLY A 120 -10.47 -6.30 -6.40
C GLY A 120 -11.62 -5.37 -6.09
N ILE A 121 -11.26 -4.13 -5.74
CA ILE A 121 -12.23 -3.08 -5.40
C ILE A 121 -13.18 -2.82 -6.56
N THR A 122 -12.73 -2.89 -7.81
CA THR A 122 -13.61 -2.73 -8.97
C THR A 122 -14.47 -3.96 -9.29
N GLY A 123 -14.31 -5.07 -8.55
CA GLY A 123 -15.06 -6.31 -8.76
C GLY A 123 -14.59 -7.15 -9.94
N VAL A 124 -13.48 -6.76 -10.60
CA VAL A 124 -12.88 -7.53 -11.70
C VAL A 124 -12.31 -8.85 -11.21
N LEU A 125 -11.75 -8.87 -10.00
CA LEU A 125 -11.21 -10.05 -9.34
C LEU A 125 -11.88 -10.32 -7.99
N GLN A 126 -12.02 -11.61 -7.66
CA GLN A 126 -12.51 -12.07 -6.37
C GLN A 126 -11.51 -11.76 -5.25
N HIS A 127 -12.01 -11.53 -4.03
CA HIS A 127 -11.17 -11.11 -2.90
C HIS A 127 -9.99 -12.05 -2.63
N VAL A 128 -10.24 -13.36 -2.63
CA VAL A 128 -9.20 -14.39 -2.43
C VAL A 128 -8.12 -14.37 -3.52
N ALA A 129 -8.46 -13.97 -4.74
CA ALA A 129 -7.50 -13.87 -5.84
C ALA A 129 -6.56 -12.67 -5.65
N ILE A 130 -7.07 -11.56 -5.10
CA ILE A 130 -6.28 -10.35 -4.80
C ILE A 130 -5.19 -10.67 -3.78
N VAL A 131 -5.55 -11.30 -2.66
CA VAL A 131 -4.59 -11.60 -1.58
C VAL A 131 -3.44 -12.45 -2.11
N ARG A 132 -3.75 -13.50 -2.89
CA ARG A 132 -2.74 -14.36 -3.50
C ARG A 132 -1.88 -13.59 -4.50
N LEU A 133 -2.51 -12.82 -5.38
CA LEU A 133 -1.83 -12.02 -6.40
C LEU A 133 -0.90 -10.98 -5.76
N ALA A 134 -1.38 -10.21 -4.79
CA ALA A 134 -0.61 -9.19 -4.10
C ALA A 134 0.62 -9.80 -3.43
N ARG A 135 0.46 -10.90 -2.68
CA ARG A 135 1.58 -11.63 -2.06
C ARG A 135 2.61 -12.08 -3.09
N ASP A 136 2.16 -12.68 -4.18
CA ASP A 136 3.07 -13.22 -5.20
C ASP A 136 3.78 -12.11 -5.99
N LEU A 137 3.10 -10.99 -6.27
CA LEU A 137 3.68 -9.78 -6.86
C LEU A 137 4.73 -9.14 -5.96
N GLN A 138 4.48 -9.05 -4.65
CA GLN A 138 5.49 -8.54 -3.71
C GLN A 138 6.77 -9.36 -3.76
N ALA A 139 6.66 -10.70 -3.75
CA ALA A 139 7.82 -11.57 -3.86
C ALA A 139 8.56 -11.38 -5.20
N ALA A 140 7.83 -11.18 -6.30
CA ALA A 140 8.41 -10.93 -7.61
C ALA A 140 9.18 -9.59 -7.66
N VAL A 141 8.61 -8.51 -7.10
CA VAL A 141 9.28 -7.20 -7.02
C VAL A 141 10.55 -7.30 -6.17
N PHE A 142 10.53 -8.00 -5.05
CA PHE A 142 11.72 -8.15 -4.20
C PHE A 142 12.82 -8.97 -4.85
N VAL A 143 12.47 -10.00 -5.62
CA VAL A 143 13.43 -10.74 -6.44
C VAL A 143 14.00 -9.86 -7.54
N HIS A 144 13.17 -9.05 -8.20
CA HIS A 144 13.63 -8.08 -9.19
C HIS A 144 14.58 -7.04 -8.60
N ALA A 145 14.32 -6.58 -7.38
CA ALA A 145 15.17 -5.66 -6.63
C ALA A 145 16.51 -6.29 -6.17
N GLY A 146 16.65 -7.62 -6.23
CA GLY A 146 17.91 -8.33 -6.00
C GLY A 146 17.92 -9.31 -4.83
N ASP A 147 16.80 -9.53 -4.12
CA ASP A 147 16.73 -10.59 -3.11
C ASP A 147 16.67 -11.97 -3.76
N THR A 148 17.11 -13.00 -3.03
CA THR A 148 16.96 -14.37 -3.55
C THR A 148 15.50 -14.80 -3.52
N PRO A 149 15.02 -15.62 -4.48
CA PRO A 149 13.64 -16.11 -4.47
C PRO A 149 13.25 -16.81 -3.16
N ALA A 150 14.18 -17.53 -2.54
CA ALA A 150 13.93 -18.22 -1.27
C ALA A 150 13.78 -17.22 -0.11
N ASN A 151 14.64 -16.20 -0.03
CA ASN A 151 14.57 -15.18 1.02
C ASN A 151 13.32 -14.31 0.89
N ALA A 152 13.05 -13.79 -0.31
CA ALA A 152 11.90 -12.95 -0.61
C ALA A 152 10.59 -13.64 -0.22
N ARG A 153 10.41 -14.90 -0.66
CA ARG A 153 9.22 -15.70 -0.31
C ARG A 153 9.09 -15.93 1.19
N ARG A 154 10.19 -16.16 1.91
CA ARG A 154 10.14 -16.32 3.38
C ARG A 154 9.70 -15.04 4.07
N SER A 155 10.29 -13.90 3.72
CA SER A 155 9.96 -12.59 4.29
C SER A 155 8.50 -12.20 4.00
N VAL A 156 8.06 -12.36 2.75
CA VAL A 156 6.67 -12.12 2.34
C VAL A 156 5.72 -13.06 3.09
N ASN A 157 5.93 -14.38 3.05
CA ASN A 157 5.04 -15.31 3.76
C ASN A 157 4.98 -15.03 5.27
N ALA A 158 6.08 -14.58 5.89
CA ALA A 158 6.07 -14.19 7.29
C ALA A 158 5.22 -12.94 7.57
N ALA A 159 5.23 -11.94 6.68
CA ALA A 159 4.36 -10.77 6.80
C ALA A 159 2.88 -11.13 6.62
N TRP A 160 2.54 -11.97 5.64
CA TRP A 160 1.14 -12.34 5.36
C TRP A 160 0.54 -13.34 6.36
N ARG A 161 1.37 -14.05 7.14
CA ARG A 161 0.89 -14.98 8.19
C ARG A 161 0.23 -14.29 9.37
N GLU A 162 0.56 -13.02 9.60
CA GLU A 162 0.02 -12.24 10.72
C GLU A 162 -1.36 -11.65 10.41
N ILE A 163 -1.89 -11.86 9.20
CA ILE A 163 -3.17 -11.33 8.75
C ILE A 163 -4.31 -12.29 9.10
N ALA A 164 -5.31 -11.79 9.81
CA ALA A 164 -6.65 -12.37 9.82
C ALA A 164 -7.39 -11.82 8.59
N ILE A 165 -7.49 -12.59 7.51
CA ILE A 165 -8.33 -12.20 6.37
C ILE A 165 -9.77 -12.46 6.81
N PRO A 166 -10.64 -11.44 6.92
CA PRO A 166 -12.05 -11.69 7.18
C PRO A 166 -12.64 -12.46 5.99
N GLU A 167 -13.37 -13.54 6.28
CA GLU A 167 -14.14 -14.27 5.28
C GLU A 167 -15.13 -13.29 4.60
N PRO A 168 -15.34 -13.40 3.28
CA PRO A 168 -16.32 -12.56 2.60
C PRO A 168 -17.72 -12.82 3.18
N GLY A 169 -18.38 -11.74 3.61
CA GLY A 169 -19.80 -11.75 4.00
C GLY A 169 -20.72 -11.89 2.80
#